data_AF-A0A0N4VBX2-F1
#
_entry.id   AF-A0A0N4VBX2-F1
#
_cell.length_a   1.000
_cell.length_b   1.000
_cell.length_c   1.000
_cell.angle_alpha   90.00
_cell.angle_beta   90.00
_cell.angle_gamma   90.00
#
_symmetry.space_group_name_H-M   'P 1'
#
loop_
_entity.id
_entity.type
_entity.pdbx_description
1 polymer ?
#
loop_
_entity_poly.entity_id
_entity_poly.type
_entity_poly.pdbx_seq_one_letter_code
_entity_poly.pdbx_strand_id
1 'polypeptide(L)'
;MDCKFCLAAFLVVVCSCVATDVAITLTTTPCTEDTALVCPNKLGDTVCERFFEKPTKLSNGWIVDANCTKPGYRSLASQCRRTCMTCCRDPAYRCENNKYSRLNCAEIARAGGCDTEVPWVAAMLKQECPHSCGLCEISFCSDKSEMCPLLSEICNHKSWFHFMAEMCPRTCNNCNKNGKPTMPKIADWPLNLH
;
A
#
# COMPACT_ATOMS: atom_id res chain seq x y z
N MET A 1 39.06 7.71 12.88
CA MET A 1 40.43 7.14 12.89
C MET A 1 41.35 8.35 12.77
N ASP A 2 42.08 8.83 13.77
CA ASP A 2 42.62 8.24 14.99
C ASP A 2 42.71 9.31 16.08
N CYS A 3 42.51 8.96 17.36
CA CYS A 3 42.74 9.88 18.48
C CYS A 3 43.85 9.32 19.38
N LYS A 4 45.05 9.90 19.27
CA LYS A 4 46.20 9.62 20.15
C LYS A 4 46.00 10.32 21.49
N PHE A 5 46.13 9.56 22.58
CA PHE A 5 46.21 10.08 23.95
C PHE A 5 47.58 10.70 24.23
N CYS A 6 47.61 11.93 24.76
CA CYS A 6 48.73 12.47 25.54
C CYS A 6 48.19 13.30 26.70
N LEU A 7 48.58 12.93 27.91
CA LEU A 7 48.30 13.61 29.17
C LEU A 7 49.34 14.72 29.39
N ALA A 8 48.91 15.99 29.52
CA ALA A 8 49.53 17.01 30.38
C ALA A 8 48.72 18.33 30.41
N ALA A 9 48.38 18.73 31.64
CA ALA A 9 48.25 20.10 32.20
C ALA A 9 47.54 21.24 31.44
N PHE A 10 46.49 21.74 32.10
CA PHE A 10 46.04 23.15 32.20
C PHE A 10 45.93 23.99 30.91
N LEU A 11 44.70 24.15 30.41
CA LEU A 11 44.09 25.43 30.05
C LEU A 11 42.63 25.21 29.65
N VAL A 12 41.75 26.07 30.17
CA VAL A 12 40.31 26.05 29.89
C VAL A 12 40.07 26.34 28.41
N VAL A 13 39.66 25.33 27.67
CA VAL A 13 38.87 25.50 26.43
C VAL A 13 37.67 24.59 26.58
N VAL A 14 36.58 25.15 27.10
CA VAL A 14 35.26 24.53 26.97
C VAL A 14 34.93 24.58 25.48
N CYS A 15 35.31 23.53 24.75
CA CYS A 15 34.85 23.34 23.39
C CYS A 15 33.37 22.97 23.49
N SER A 16 32.52 24.00 23.45
CA SER A 16 31.08 23.83 23.30
C SER A 16 30.85 23.18 21.94
N CYS A 17 30.77 21.85 21.92
CA CYS A 17 30.17 21.14 20.80
C CYS A 17 28.70 21.53 20.77
N VAL A 18 28.38 22.55 19.98
CA VAL A 18 27.01 22.85 19.59
C VAL A 18 26.59 21.68 18.71
N ALA A 19 26.08 20.62 19.32
CA ALA A 19 25.32 19.61 18.62
C ALA A 19 24.09 20.35 18.12
N THR A 20 24.12 20.81 16.87
CA THR A 20 22.90 21.20 16.18
C THR A 20 22.09 19.92 16.06
N ASP A 21 21.18 19.70 17.01
CA ASP A 21 20.14 18.71 16.89
C ASP A 21 19.38 19.04 15.60
N VAL A 22 19.73 18.36 14.50
CA VAL A 22 18.88 18.32 13.33
C VAL A 22 17.63 17.59 13.79
N ALA A 23 16.65 18.35 14.26
CA ALA A 23 15.31 17.86 14.49
C ALA A 23 14.73 17.50 13.13
N ILE A 24 15.08 16.31 12.63
CA ILE A 24 14.36 15.67 11.55
C ILE A 24 12.93 15.58 12.09
N THR A 25 11.99 16.32 11.50
CA THR A 25 10.58 16.18 11.83
C THR A 25 10.16 14.78 11.38
N LEU A 26 10.27 13.83 12.29
CA LEU A 26 9.99 12.42 12.08
C LEU A 26 8.47 12.25 11.97
N THR A 27 7.99 11.87 10.79
CA THR A 27 6.61 11.43 10.62
C THR A 27 6.58 9.93 10.42
N THR A 28 5.90 9.23 11.33
CA THR A 28 5.62 7.81 11.18
C THR A 28 4.54 7.62 10.12
N THR A 29 4.67 6.57 9.29
CA THR A 29 3.59 6.22 8.36
C THR A 29 2.36 5.74 9.15
N PRO A 30 1.14 6.16 8.76
CA PRO A 30 -0.11 5.64 9.30
C PRO A 30 -0.41 4.20 8.84
N CYS A 31 0.41 3.65 7.94
CA CYS A 31 0.27 2.31 7.38
C CYS A 31 1.22 1.33 8.08
N THR A 32 0.85 0.06 8.17
CA THR A 32 1.79 -1.00 8.53
C THR A 32 2.81 -1.22 7.42
N GLU A 33 4.02 -1.72 7.74
CA GLU A 33 5.08 -1.93 6.74
C GLU A 33 4.58 -2.72 5.51
N ASP A 34 3.79 -3.77 5.77
CA ASP A 34 3.27 -4.69 4.76
C ASP A 34 2.23 -4.07 3.83
N THR A 35 1.73 -2.87 4.14
CA THR A 35 0.70 -2.17 3.34
C THR A 35 1.14 -0.78 2.87
N ALA A 36 2.25 -0.28 3.39
CA ALA A 36 2.73 1.08 3.13
C ALA A 36 3.30 1.25 1.71
N LEU A 37 3.92 0.20 1.15
CA LEU A 37 4.67 0.23 -0.12
C LEU A 37 4.02 -0.59 -1.24
N VAL A 38 2.90 -1.23 -0.96
CA VAL A 38 2.26 -2.22 -1.84
C VAL A 38 1.79 -1.61 -3.16
N CYS A 39 1.47 -0.32 -3.23
CA CYS A 39 1.04 0.32 -4.48
C CYS A 39 2.23 0.98 -5.21
N PRO A 40 2.20 1.11 -6.56
CA PRO A 40 3.06 2.03 -7.28
C PRO A 40 2.65 3.50 -7.04
N ASN A 41 3.55 4.41 -7.39
CA ASN A 41 3.17 5.82 -7.53
C ASN A 41 2.31 6.00 -8.80
N LYS A 42 1.30 6.86 -8.73
CA LYS A 42 0.49 7.24 -9.89
C LYS A 42 1.26 8.20 -10.81
N LEU A 43 2.03 9.10 -10.22
CA LEU A 43 3.06 9.87 -10.93
C LEU A 43 4.34 9.05 -11.03
N GLY A 44 5.15 9.30 -12.06
CA GLY A 44 6.43 8.63 -12.21
C GLY A 44 7.34 8.88 -10.99
N ASP A 45 8.14 7.87 -10.62
CA ASP A 45 8.99 7.94 -9.42
C ASP A 45 9.91 9.16 -9.42
N THR A 46 10.50 9.49 -10.57
CA THR A 46 11.37 10.65 -10.73
C THR A 46 10.67 11.98 -10.48
N VAL A 47 9.35 12.05 -10.69
CA VAL A 47 8.56 13.23 -10.34
C VAL A 47 8.36 13.29 -8.84
N CYS A 48 7.94 12.18 -8.22
CA CYS A 48 7.75 12.10 -6.78
C CYS A 48 9.03 12.41 -6.00
N GLU A 49 10.17 11.91 -6.47
CA GLU A 49 11.50 12.11 -5.88
C GLU A 49 11.99 13.57 -5.94
N ARG A 50 11.38 14.44 -6.77
CA ARG A 50 11.68 15.89 -6.76
C ARG A 50 11.01 16.63 -5.62
N PHE A 51 9.94 16.07 -5.04
CA PHE A 51 9.13 16.73 -4.02
C PHE A 51 9.20 16.04 -2.66
N PHE A 52 9.51 14.75 -2.65
CA PHE A 52 9.59 13.92 -1.45
C PHE A 52 10.88 13.10 -1.46
N GLU A 53 11.58 13.13 -0.34
CA GLU A 53 12.70 12.23 -0.07
C GLU A 53 12.22 10.77 -0.06
N LYS A 54 13.08 9.86 -0.52
CA LYS A 54 12.78 8.43 -0.51
C LYS A 54 12.64 7.93 0.93
N PRO A 55 11.68 7.04 1.20
CA PRO A 55 11.54 6.46 2.51
C PRO A 55 12.77 5.63 2.86
N THR A 56 13.28 5.81 4.07
CA THR A 56 14.48 5.12 4.56
C THR A 56 14.11 4.11 5.64
N LYS A 57 14.57 2.87 5.50
CA LYS A 57 14.35 1.80 6.48
C LYS A 57 15.37 1.88 7.61
N LEU A 58 14.90 1.83 8.85
CA LEU A 58 15.71 1.71 10.07
C LEU A 58 15.39 0.41 10.81
N SER A 59 16.11 0.16 11.90
CA SER A 59 15.91 -1.00 12.76
C SER A 59 14.53 -1.06 13.43
N ASN A 60 13.87 0.08 13.61
CA ASN A 60 12.59 0.22 14.32
C ASN A 60 11.46 0.81 13.45
N GLY A 61 11.59 0.77 12.12
CA GLY A 61 10.53 1.19 11.19
C GLY A 61 11.06 2.00 10.02
N TRP A 62 10.25 2.95 9.55
CA TRP A 62 10.53 3.76 8.38
C TRP A 62 10.48 5.26 8.67
N ILE A 63 11.44 5.99 8.12
CA ILE A 63 11.39 7.45 8.04
C ILE A 63 10.81 7.83 6.68
N VAL A 64 9.80 8.70 6.71
CA VAL A 64 9.12 9.25 5.54
C VAL A 64 9.27 10.77 5.56
N ASP A 65 9.40 11.38 4.38
CA ASP A 65 9.47 12.83 4.24
C ASP A 65 8.27 13.53 4.91
N ALA A 66 8.56 14.53 5.75
CA ALA A 66 7.54 15.30 6.46
C ALA A 66 6.51 15.97 5.52
N ASN A 67 6.92 16.33 4.30
CA ASN A 67 6.05 16.91 3.27
C ASN A 67 4.91 15.97 2.88
N CYS A 68 5.06 14.66 3.03
CA CYS A 68 3.99 13.69 2.76
C CYS A 68 2.75 13.89 3.64
N THR A 69 2.89 14.55 4.80
CA THR A 69 1.79 14.84 5.72
C THR A 69 1.33 16.29 5.68
N LYS A 70 2.06 17.18 5.01
CA LYS A 70 1.76 18.62 4.98
C LYS A 70 0.50 18.89 4.14
N PRO A 71 -0.44 19.71 4.63
CA PRO A 71 -1.67 20.04 3.89
C PRO A 71 -1.42 20.59 2.48
N GLY A 72 -0.37 21.41 2.29
CA GLY A 72 -0.01 22.00 1.00
C GLY A 72 0.42 20.97 -0.06
N TYR A 73 0.87 19.78 0.34
CA TYR A 73 1.31 18.71 -0.56
C TYR A 73 0.29 17.57 -0.66
N ARG A 74 -0.87 17.66 0.00
CA ARG A 74 -1.83 16.55 0.14
C ARG A 74 -2.23 15.90 -1.18
N SER A 75 -2.52 16.69 -2.21
CA SER A 75 -2.89 16.18 -3.53
C SER A 75 -1.71 15.47 -4.20
N LEU A 76 -0.51 16.05 -4.15
CA LEU A 76 0.68 15.47 -4.75
C LEU A 76 1.12 14.19 -4.01
N ALA A 77 1.12 14.21 -2.67
CA ALA A 77 1.40 13.06 -1.82
C ALA A 77 0.43 11.90 -2.09
N SER A 78 -0.85 12.21 -2.39
CA SER A 78 -1.85 11.19 -2.77
C SER A 78 -1.61 10.57 -4.15
N GLN A 79 -0.81 11.20 -5.01
CA GLN A 79 -0.37 10.62 -6.28
C GLN A 79 0.99 9.92 -6.16
N CYS A 80 1.76 10.24 -5.11
CA CYS A 80 3.07 9.69 -4.80
C CYS A 80 3.00 8.75 -3.58
N ARG A 81 1.95 7.93 -3.48
CA ARG A 81 1.66 7.14 -2.28
C ARG A 81 2.76 6.16 -1.92
N ARG A 82 3.47 5.56 -2.89
CA ARG A 82 4.58 4.65 -2.61
C ARG A 82 5.74 5.39 -1.96
N THR A 83 6.13 6.53 -2.54
CA THR A 83 7.18 7.38 -1.97
C THR A 83 6.79 7.88 -0.58
N CYS A 84 5.52 8.26 -0.40
CA CYS A 84 4.99 8.71 0.87
C CYS A 84 4.55 7.58 1.82
N MET A 85 4.80 6.31 1.48
CA MET A 85 4.43 5.15 2.31
C MET A 85 2.96 5.13 2.75
N THR A 86 2.04 5.60 1.90
CA THR A 86 0.60 5.73 2.20
C THR A 86 -0.28 4.85 1.32
N CYS A 87 0.26 3.77 0.75
CA CYS A 87 -0.50 2.86 -0.11
C CYS A 87 -1.72 2.24 0.58
N CYS A 88 -1.68 1.99 1.89
CA CYS A 88 -2.83 1.49 2.65
C CYS A 88 -4.07 2.42 2.61
N ARG A 89 -3.87 3.70 2.26
CA ARG A 89 -4.94 4.70 2.10
C ARG A 89 -5.54 4.71 0.71
N ASP A 90 -4.97 3.96 -0.23
CA ASP A 90 -5.53 3.83 -1.56
C ASP A 90 -6.57 2.70 -1.60
N PRO A 91 -7.86 2.99 -1.81
CA PRO A 91 -8.87 1.95 -1.89
C PRO A 91 -8.62 0.97 -3.04
N ALA A 92 -7.92 1.37 -4.11
CA ALA A 92 -7.59 0.50 -5.21
C ALA A 92 -6.62 -0.64 -4.83
N TYR A 93 -5.86 -0.47 -3.74
CA TYR A 93 -4.85 -1.41 -3.25
C TYR A 93 -5.21 -2.10 -1.93
N ARG A 94 -6.50 -2.06 -1.53
CA ARG A 94 -7.03 -2.72 -0.34
C ARG A 94 -7.62 -4.12 -0.61
N CYS A 95 -7.21 -4.78 -1.69
CA CYS A 95 -7.64 -6.15 -1.97
C CYS A 95 -7.00 -7.17 -1.00
N GLU A 96 -7.44 -8.42 -0.98
CA GLU A 96 -6.83 -9.50 -0.21
C GLU A 96 -6.07 -10.47 -1.14
N ASN A 97 -5.03 -11.13 -0.61
CA ASN A 97 -4.47 -12.31 -1.28
C ASN A 97 -5.48 -13.47 -1.26
N ASN A 98 -5.30 -14.44 -2.15
CA ASN A 98 -6.10 -15.66 -2.12
C ASN A 98 -5.82 -16.46 -0.83
N LYS A 99 -6.80 -16.58 0.06
CA LYS A 99 -6.71 -17.30 1.34
C LYS A 99 -6.38 -18.78 1.20
N TYR A 100 -6.67 -19.36 0.04
CA TYR A 100 -6.42 -20.77 -0.26
C TYR A 100 -5.20 -20.97 -1.17
N SER A 101 -4.44 -19.91 -1.42
CA SER A 101 -3.22 -20.03 -2.19
C SER A 101 -2.25 -20.99 -1.52
N ARG A 102 -1.54 -21.77 -2.34
CA ARG A 102 -0.37 -22.52 -1.88
C ARG A 102 0.90 -21.66 -1.84
N LEU A 103 0.81 -20.41 -2.31
CA LEU A 103 1.93 -19.48 -2.36
C LEU A 103 2.08 -18.73 -1.03
N ASN A 104 3.33 -18.54 -0.60
CA ASN A 104 3.64 -17.60 0.47
C ASN A 104 3.82 -16.20 -0.13
N CYS A 105 2.71 -15.49 -0.33
CA CYS A 105 2.68 -14.19 -0.99
C CYS A 105 3.55 -13.12 -0.29
N ALA A 106 3.63 -13.16 1.05
CA ALA A 106 4.48 -12.25 1.81
C ALA A 106 5.97 -12.48 1.51
N GLU A 107 6.39 -13.74 1.46
CA GLU A 107 7.78 -14.09 1.16
C GLU A 107 8.14 -13.79 -0.30
N ILE A 108 7.23 -14.09 -1.24
CA ILE A 108 7.41 -13.75 -2.66
C ILE A 108 7.65 -12.25 -2.83
N ALA A 109 6.81 -11.41 -2.21
CA ALA A 109 6.96 -9.96 -2.28
C ALA A 109 8.28 -9.49 -1.65
N ARG A 110 8.62 -10.00 -0.46
CA ARG A 110 9.86 -9.66 0.24
C ARG A 110 11.12 -10.06 -0.55
N ALA A 111 11.06 -11.17 -1.29
CA ALA A 111 12.13 -11.65 -2.15
C ALA A 111 12.22 -10.92 -3.50
N GLY A 112 11.31 -9.97 -3.78
CA GLY A 112 11.25 -9.27 -5.07
C GLY A 112 10.64 -10.11 -6.20
N GLY A 113 9.96 -11.21 -5.90
CA GLY A 113 9.38 -12.12 -6.89
C GLY A 113 8.07 -11.65 -7.53
N CYS A 114 7.61 -10.43 -7.23
CA CYS A 114 6.39 -9.86 -7.79
C CYS A 114 6.56 -9.31 -9.21
N ASP A 115 7.79 -8.92 -9.56
CA ASP A 115 8.14 -8.46 -10.91
C ASP A 115 8.66 -9.65 -11.73
N THR A 116 7.96 -9.96 -12.82
CA THR A 116 8.32 -11.06 -13.71
C THR A 116 7.93 -10.76 -15.15
N GLU A 117 8.81 -11.11 -16.08
CA GLU A 117 8.52 -11.04 -17.52
C GLU A 117 7.75 -12.27 -18.01
N VAL A 118 7.60 -13.30 -17.17
CA VAL A 118 6.95 -14.56 -17.54
C VAL A 118 5.43 -14.40 -17.42
N PRO A 119 4.67 -14.44 -18.54
CA PRO A 119 3.26 -14.05 -18.52
C PRO A 119 2.37 -14.92 -17.62
N TRP A 120 2.62 -16.23 -17.54
CA TRP A 120 1.84 -17.13 -16.70
C TRP A 120 2.13 -16.95 -15.21
N VAL A 121 3.37 -16.59 -14.84
CA VAL A 121 3.72 -16.26 -13.44
C VAL A 121 3.05 -14.95 -13.04
N ALA A 122 3.08 -13.95 -13.93
CA ALA A 122 2.38 -12.69 -13.69
C ALA A 122 0.86 -12.91 -13.51
N ALA A 123 0.24 -13.77 -14.33
CA ALA A 123 -1.17 -14.12 -14.19
C ALA A 123 -1.46 -14.83 -12.84
N MET A 124 -0.61 -15.77 -12.45
CA MET A 124 -0.70 -16.45 -11.16
C MET A 124 -0.59 -15.47 -9.99
N LEU A 125 0.39 -14.55 -10.00
CA LEU A 125 0.57 -13.56 -8.93
C LEU A 125 -0.60 -12.58 -8.85
N LYS A 126 -1.19 -12.17 -9.97
CA LYS A 126 -2.41 -11.33 -10.01
C LYS A 126 -3.62 -12.03 -9.38
N GLN A 127 -3.71 -13.34 -9.48
CA GLN A 127 -4.82 -14.12 -8.95
C GLN A 127 -4.59 -14.51 -7.48
N GLU A 128 -3.37 -14.91 -7.15
CA GLU A 128 -3.04 -15.53 -5.87
C GLU A 128 -2.49 -14.52 -4.85
N CYS A 129 -1.67 -13.57 -5.30
CA CYS A 129 -0.96 -12.62 -4.44
C CYS A 129 -1.22 -11.14 -4.78
N PRO A 130 -2.43 -10.71 -5.17
CA PRO A 130 -2.64 -9.34 -5.64
C PRO A 130 -2.39 -8.29 -4.56
N HIS A 131 -2.63 -8.60 -3.28
CA HIS A 131 -2.32 -7.68 -2.19
C HIS A 131 -0.82 -7.60 -1.95
N SER A 132 -0.13 -8.72 -1.69
CA SER A 132 1.31 -8.67 -1.38
C SER A 132 2.15 -8.12 -2.53
N CYS A 133 1.75 -8.35 -3.78
CA CYS A 133 2.46 -7.87 -4.95
C CYS A 133 2.00 -6.51 -5.48
N GLY A 134 1.00 -5.88 -4.86
CA GLY A 134 0.54 -4.58 -5.38
C GLY A 134 -0.19 -4.65 -6.70
N LEU A 135 -0.80 -5.79 -7.01
CA LEU A 135 -1.46 -6.05 -8.29
C LEU A 135 -2.98 -5.91 -8.18
N CYS A 136 -3.50 -5.30 -7.11
CA CYS A 136 -4.95 -5.17 -6.87
C CYS A 136 -5.69 -4.56 -8.07
N GLU A 137 -5.16 -3.50 -8.69
CA GLU A 137 -5.77 -2.84 -9.85
C GLU A 137 -5.92 -3.75 -11.08
N ILE A 138 -4.92 -4.61 -11.31
CA ILE A 138 -4.84 -5.50 -12.47
C ILE A 138 -5.37 -6.89 -12.13
N SER A 139 -5.77 -7.11 -10.88
CA SER A 139 -6.44 -8.33 -10.48
C SER A 139 -7.81 -8.38 -11.15
N PHE A 140 -8.26 -9.60 -11.43
CA PHE A 140 -9.61 -9.86 -11.89
C PHE A 140 -10.69 -9.45 -10.86
N CYS A 141 -10.25 -9.10 -9.63
CA CYS A 141 -11.05 -8.56 -8.52
C CYS A 141 -10.88 -7.03 -8.46
N SER A 142 -11.41 -6.34 -9.46
CA SER A 142 -11.40 -4.88 -9.50
C SER A 142 -12.80 -4.29 -9.57
N ASP A 143 -12.98 -3.17 -8.86
CA ASP A 143 -14.20 -2.38 -8.96
C ASP A 143 -14.26 -1.75 -10.36
N LYS A 144 -15.42 -1.86 -11.01
CA LYS A 144 -15.70 -1.34 -12.35
C LYS A 144 -16.17 0.12 -12.32
N SER A 145 -16.40 0.68 -11.15
CA SER A 145 -16.90 2.04 -10.95
C SER A 145 -16.11 2.76 -9.87
N GLU A 146 -15.79 4.03 -10.11
CA GLU A 146 -15.14 4.91 -9.12
C GLU A 146 -16.07 5.24 -7.94
N MET A 147 -17.38 5.02 -8.08
CA MET A 147 -18.35 5.23 -7.01
C MET A 147 -18.40 4.08 -6.00
N CYS A 148 -17.76 2.95 -6.26
CA CYS A 148 -17.81 1.79 -5.38
C CYS A 148 -17.49 2.10 -3.91
N PRO A 149 -16.48 2.93 -3.55
CA PRO A 149 -16.23 3.32 -2.16
C PRO A 149 -17.43 3.97 -1.45
N LEU A 150 -18.26 4.71 -2.19
CA LEU A 150 -19.46 5.38 -1.67
C LEU A 150 -20.66 4.43 -1.54
N LEU A 151 -20.59 3.26 -2.17
CA LEU A 151 -21.66 2.27 -2.23
C LEU A 151 -21.40 1.07 -1.30
N SER A 152 -20.37 1.12 -0.44
CA SER A 152 -19.97 0.00 0.41
C SER A 152 -21.09 -0.48 1.37
N GLU A 153 -21.98 0.43 1.80
CA GLU A 153 -23.09 0.10 2.71
C GLU A 153 -24.16 -0.77 2.05
N ILE A 154 -24.30 -0.72 0.72
CA ILE A 154 -25.31 -1.49 -0.01
C ILE A 154 -24.81 -2.86 -0.50
N CYS A 155 -23.58 -3.24 -0.17
CA CYS A 155 -23.00 -4.54 -0.55
C CYS A 155 -23.86 -5.74 -0.12
N ASN A 156 -24.49 -5.66 1.06
CA ASN A 156 -25.36 -6.70 1.60
C ASN A 156 -26.86 -6.43 1.37
N HIS A 157 -27.20 -5.36 0.66
CA HIS A 157 -28.60 -5.04 0.38
C HIS A 157 -29.15 -6.00 -0.66
N LYS A 158 -30.19 -6.75 -0.30
CA LYS A 158 -30.73 -7.86 -1.10
C LYS A 158 -31.00 -7.50 -2.57
N SER A 159 -31.58 -6.33 -2.84
CA SER A 159 -31.88 -5.87 -4.21
C SER A 159 -30.65 -5.45 -5.00
N TRP A 160 -29.57 -5.03 -4.32
CA TRP A 160 -28.36 -4.50 -4.96
C TRP A 160 -27.21 -5.49 -4.92
N PHE A 161 -27.33 -6.60 -4.20
CA PHE A 161 -26.29 -7.58 -4.00
C PHE A 161 -25.66 -8.03 -5.32
N HIS A 162 -26.46 -8.37 -6.34
CA HIS A 162 -25.96 -8.78 -7.65
C HIS A 162 -25.22 -7.66 -8.39
N PHE A 163 -25.80 -6.45 -8.37
CA PHE A 163 -25.18 -5.28 -8.98
C PHE A 163 -23.85 -4.95 -8.31
N MET A 164 -23.81 -4.99 -6.98
CA MET A 164 -22.63 -4.72 -6.18
C MET A 164 -21.56 -5.81 -6.34
N ALA A 165 -21.95 -7.07 -6.45
CA ALA A 165 -21.04 -8.16 -6.80
C ALA A 165 -20.37 -7.88 -8.15
N GLU A 166 -21.12 -7.43 -9.15
CA GLU A 166 -20.61 -7.23 -10.49
C GLU A 166 -19.79 -5.94 -10.67
N MET A 167 -20.29 -4.84 -10.12
CA MET A 167 -19.73 -3.50 -10.30
C MET A 167 -18.67 -3.17 -9.26
N CYS A 168 -18.80 -3.71 -8.06
CA CYS A 168 -17.95 -3.41 -6.92
C CYS A 168 -17.46 -4.68 -6.19
N PRO A 169 -16.95 -5.71 -6.92
CA PRO A 169 -16.55 -6.97 -6.31
C PRO A 169 -15.46 -6.78 -5.25
N ARG A 170 -14.57 -5.80 -5.42
CA ARG A 170 -13.51 -5.53 -4.44
C ARG A 170 -14.07 -4.81 -3.22
N THR A 171 -14.83 -3.74 -3.42
CA THR A 171 -15.43 -3.01 -2.30
C THR A 171 -16.35 -3.90 -1.45
N CYS A 172 -17.06 -4.84 -2.08
CA CYS A 172 -17.96 -5.77 -1.38
C CYS A 172 -17.31 -7.09 -0.97
N ASN A 173 -15.98 -7.23 -1.12
CA ASN A 173 -15.23 -8.44 -0.82
C ASN A 173 -15.82 -9.72 -1.46
N ASN A 174 -16.34 -9.59 -2.68
CA ASN A 174 -17.14 -10.60 -3.37
C ASN A 174 -16.37 -11.21 -4.55
N CYS A 175 -15.07 -11.42 -4.37
CA CYS A 175 -14.19 -11.95 -5.39
C CYS A 175 -14.04 -13.47 -5.28
N ASN A 176 -14.38 -14.20 -6.35
CA ASN A 176 -14.20 -15.66 -6.43
C ASN A 176 -12.76 -16.05 -6.84
N LYS A 177 -12.43 -17.32 -6.61
CA LYS A 177 -11.24 -18.08 -7.03
C LYS A 177 -10.80 -17.84 -8.49
N ASN A 178 -11.70 -17.47 -9.39
CA ASN A 178 -11.41 -17.24 -10.81
C ASN A 178 -11.41 -15.76 -11.20
N GLY A 179 -11.43 -14.84 -10.22
CA GLY A 179 -11.50 -13.43 -10.54
C GLY A 179 -12.85 -12.97 -11.09
N LYS A 180 -13.90 -13.75 -10.84
CA LYS A 180 -15.26 -13.34 -11.16
C LYS A 180 -15.99 -12.97 -9.87
N PRO A 181 -16.91 -12.01 -9.91
CA PRO A 181 -17.89 -11.81 -8.87
C PRO A 181 -18.47 -13.16 -8.38
N THR A 182 -18.42 -13.42 -7.08
CA THR A 182 -19.22 -14.51 -6.48
C THR A 182 -20.68 -14.08 -6.51
N MET A 183 -21.39 -14.43 -7.58
CA MET A 183 -22.85 -14.46 -7.53
C MET A 183 -23.27 -15.73 -6.76
N PRO A 184 -24.12 -15.62 -5.73
CA PRO A 184 -24.89 -16.73 -5.22
C PRO A 184 -25.61 -17.39 -6.39
N LYS A 185 -25.63 -18.71 -6.41
CA LYS A 185 -26.49 -19.43 -7.34
C LYS A 185 -27.92 -18.94 -7.09
N ILE A 186 -28.66 -18.65 -8.14
CA ILE A 186 -30.04 -18.12 -8.16
C ILE A 186 -31.05 -19.05 -7.41
N ALA A 187 -30.61 -20.14 -6.79
CA ALA A 187 -31.44 -21.20 -6.24
C ALA A 187 -32.06 -20.90 -4.85
N ASP A 188 -31.64 -19.88 -4.10
CA ASP A 188 -31.99 -19.76 -2.68
C ASP A 188 -32.80 -18.51 -2.25
N TRP A 189 -33.55 -17.83 -3.14
CA TRP A 189 -34.59 -16.90 -2.64
C TRP A 189 -35.80 -16.73 -3.58
N PRO A 190 -37.05 -16.74 -3.07
CA PRO A 190 -38.26 -16.66 -3.87
C PRO A 190 -38.33 -15.36 -4.68
N LEU A 191 -38.57 -15.53 -5.98
CA LEU A 191 -39.08 -14.52 -6.89
C LEU A 191 -40.43 -13.99 -6.35
N ASN A 192 -40.41 -12.86 -5.64
CA ASN A 192 -41.59 -12.03 -5.50
C ASN A 192 -41.20 -10.62 -5.95
N LEU A 193 -41.29 -10.40 -7.26
CA LEU A 193 -41.42 -9.07 -7.83
C LEU A 193 -42.81 -8.52 -7.45
N HIS A 194 -42.84 -7.36 -6.80
CA HIS A 194 -43.91 -6.38 -6.95
C HIS A 194 -43.24 -5.10 -7.47
#